data_AF-A0A5N6TBI6-F1
#
_entry.id   AF-A0A5N6TBI6-F1
#
_cell.length_a   1.000
_cell.length_b   1.000
_cell.length_c   1.000
_cell.angle_alpha   90.00
_cell.angle_beta   90.00
_cell.angle_gamma   90.00
#
_symmetry.space_group_name_H-M   'P 1'
#
loop_
_entity.id
_entity.type
_entity.pdbx_description
1 polymer ?
#
loop_
_entity_poly.entity_id
_entity_poly.type
_entity_poly.pdbx_seq_one_letter_code
_entity_poly.pdbx_strand_id
1 'polypeptide(L)'
;MTDQARHLLSEVVVEYEKVNPRGVWIFGNKTGPTVLDAHIVAFIARLIDIHLEDLVPPQLQTYAKAVMELPEWGTVMQGMPTVWNPSLGPIDQL
;
A
#
# COMPACT_ATOMS: atom_id res chain seq x y z
N MET A 1 9.24 2.76 -16.60
CA MET A 1 8.12 2.76 -15.62
C MET A 1 8.55 2.17 -14.28
N THR A 2 9.25 1.03 -14.25
CA THR A 2 9.76 0.42 -13.00
C THR A 2 10.71 1.33 -12.20
N ASP A 3 11.55 2.11 -12.88
CA ASP A 3 12.54 2.96 -12.20
C ASP A 3 11.90 4.12 -11.43
N GLN A 4 10.79 4.67 -11.95
CA GLN A 4 10.02 5.70 -11.26
C GLN A 4 9.34 5.14 -10.01
N ALA A 5 8.79 3.92 -10.08
CA ALA A 5 8.21 3.25 -8.92
C ALA A 5 9.27 2.99 -7.83
N ARG A 6 10.46 2.51 -8.22
CA ARG A 6 11.57 2.32 -7.28
C ARG A 6 12.00 3.65 -6.65
N HIS A 7 12.15 4.71 -7.44
CA HIS A 7 12.51 6.03 -6.93
C HIS A 7 11.51 6.53 -5.89
N LEU A 8 10.21 6.52 -6.23
CA LEU A 8 9.15 6.94 -5.33
C LEU A 8 9.19 6.15 -4.01
N LEU A 9 9.25 4.82 -4.09
CA LEU A 9 9.25 3.97 -2.90
C LEU A 9 10.52 4.16 -2.06
N SER A 10 11.68 4.43 -2.68
CA SER A 10 12.89 4.79 -1.95
C SER A 10 12.77 6.11 -1.20
N GLU A 11 12.13 7.13 -1.78
CA GLU A 11 11.86 8.40 -1.09
C GLU A 11 10.91 8.20 0.10
N VAL A 12 9.89 7.35 -0.07
CA VAL A 12 8.96 7.03 1.01
C VAL A 12 9.65 6.25 2.14
N VAL A 13 10.55 5.32 1.83
CA VAL A 13 11.37 4.63 2.85
C VAL A 13 12.16 5.64 3.66
N VAL A 14 12.79 6.62 3.00
CA VAL A 14 13.58 7.65 3.69
C VAL A 14 12.72 8.43 4.69
N GLU A 15 11.50 8.83 4.31
CA GLU A 15 10.59 9.51 5.24
C GLU A 15 10.06 8.60 6.35
N TYR A 16 9.71 7.36 6.01
CA TYR A 16 9.24 6.34 6.95
C TYR A 16 10.30 6.06 8.03
N GLU A 17 11.56 5.84 7.66
CA GLU A 17 12.63 5.54 8.59
C GLU A 17 13.04 6.74 9.46
N LYS A 18 12.94 7.97 8.94
CA LYS A 18 13.24 9.19 9.70
C LYS A 18 12.31 9.39 10.88
N VAL A 19 11.01 9.18 10.68
CA VAL A 19 9.97 9.63 11.60
C VAL A 19 9.35 8.47 12.39
N ASN A 20 9.45 7.26 11.87
CA ASN A 20 8.63 6.14 12.34
C ASN A 20 9.42 4.86 12.68
N PRO A 21 10.36 4.88 13.65
CA PRO A 21 11.15 3.70 13.99
C PRO A 21 10.32 2.54 14.60
N ARG A 22 9.07 2.78 15.03
CA ARG A 22 8.22 1.77 15.71
C ARG A 22 6.70 1.92 15.50
N GLY A 23 6.23 2.84 14.67
CA GLY A 23 4.79 3.03 14.44
C GLY A 23 4.34 2.51 13.08
N VAL A 24 3.10 2.84 12.70
CA VAL A 24 2.47 2.36 11.46
C VAL A 24 2.56 3.43 10.37
N TRP A 25 2.24 4.69 10.64
CA TRP A 25 2.09 5.70 9.58
C TRP A 25 3.42 6.29 9.08
N ILE A 26 3.47 6.70 7.81
CA ILE A 26 4.68 7.23 7.16
C ILE A 26 5.29 8.39 7.95
N PHE A 27 4.45 9.32 8.42
CA PHE A 27 4.88 10.47 9.22
C PHE A 27 4.69 10.27 10.73
N GLY A 28 4.63 9.02 11.17
CA GLY A 28 4.55 8.60 12.57
C GLY A 28 3.15 8.62 13.18
N ASN A 29 2.96 7.82 14.23
CA ASN A 29 1.65 7.59 14.86
C ASN A 29 0.98 8.84 15.42
N LYS A 30 1.77 9.83 15.87
CA LYS A 30 1.22 11.09 16.39
C LYS A 30 0.53 11.92 15.29
N THR A 31 1.05 11.86 14.07
CA THR A 31 0.47 12.53 12.90
C THR A 31 -0.77 11.80 12.42
N GLY A 32 -0.78 10.47 12.54
CA GLY A 32 -1.86 9.63 12.02
C GLY A 32 -1.69 9.35 10.52
N PRO A 33 -2.68 8.69 9.90
CA PRO A 33 -2.67 8.42 8.46
C PRO A 33 -2.79 9.73 7.67
N THR A 34 -2.06 9.81 6.57
CA THR A 34 -2.09 10.93 5.64
C THR A 34 -2.57 10.50 4.25
N VAL A 35 -2.82 11.47 3.38
CA VAL A 35 -3.14 11.19 1.97
C VAL A 35 -2.03 10.37 1.31
N LEU A 36 -0.77 10.56 1.71
CA LEU A 36 0.33 9.77 1.18
C LEU A 36 0.17 8.28 1.54
N ASP A 37 -0.21 7.97 2.79
CA ASP A 37 -0.46 6.59 3.21
C ASP A 37 -1.55 5.93 2.35
N ALA A 38 -2.65 6.63 2.10
CA ALA A 38 -3.75 6.12 1.27
C ALA A 38 -3.30 5.77 -0.16
N HIS A 39 -2.39 6.56 -0.75
CA HIS A 39 -1.87 6.30 -2.10
C HIS A 39 -0.81 5.20 -2.09
N ILE A 40 0.11 5.22 -1.15
CA ILE A 40 1.23 4.26 -1.10
C ILE A 40 0.72 2.85 -0.77
N VAL A 41 -0.21 2.71 0.18
CA VAL A 41 -0.76 1.38 0.53
C VAL A 41 -1.54 0.80 -0.64
N ALA A 42 -2.40 1.58 -1.30
CA ALA A 42 -3.13 1.12 -2.48
C ALA A 42 -2.20 0.76 -3.65
N PHE A 43 -1.14 1.55 -3.87
CA PHE A 43 -0.15 1.26 -4.90
C PHE A 43 0.64 -0.02 -4.61
N ILE A 44 1.10 -0.21 -3.37
CA ILE A 44 1.79 -1.45 -2.95
C ILE A 44 0.86 -2.66 -3.07
N ALA A 45 -0.40 -2.55 -2.63
CA ALA A 45 -1.39 -3.61 -2.80
C ALA A 45 -1.56 -3.99 -4.27
N ARG A 46 -1.61 -3.01 -5.17
CA ARG A 46 -1.65 -3.26 -6.61
C ARG A 46 -0.42 -3.98 -7.13
N LEU A 47 0.77 -3.60 -6.68
CA LEU A 47 2.01 -4.28 -7.08
C LEU A 47 2.03 -5.74 -6.61
N ILE A 48 1.53 -6.02 -5.41
CA ILE A 48 1.38 -7.39 -4.89
C ILE A 48 0.39 -8.19 -5.76
N ASP A 49 -0.78 -7.63 -6.06
CA ASP A 49 -1.81 -8.32 -6.85
C ASP A 49 -1.35 -8.69 -8.28
N ILE A 50 -0.37 -7.96 -8.83
CA ILE A 50 0.21 -8.22 -10.17
C ILE A 50 1.59 -8.87 -10.13
N HIS A 51 2.00 -9.42 -8.98
CA HIS A 51 3.27 -10.13 -8.80
C HIS A 51 4.53 -9.27 -9.08
N LEU A 52 4.50 -8.01 -8.66
CA LEU A 52 5.61 -7.05 -8.75
C LEU A 52 6.05 -6.54 -7.36
N GLU A 53 5.82 -7.31 -6.30
CA GLU A 53 6.21 -6.98 -4.93
C GLU A 53 7.73 -6.83 -4.75
N ASP A 54 8.55 -7.41 -5.63
CA ASP A 54 10.01 -7.22 -5.68
C ASP A 54 10.44 -5.77 -6.00
N LEU A 55 9.50 -4.93 -6.46
CA LEU A 55 9.71 -3.50 -6.59
C LEU A 55 9.59 -2.77 -5.25
N VAL A 56 8.96 -3.38 -4.24
CA VAL A 56 8.62 -2.78 -2.97
C VAL A 56 9.70 -3.09 -1.92
N PRO A 57 10.33 -2.06 -1.32
CA PRO A 57 11.28 -2.26 -0.23
C PRO A 57 10.66 -3.05 0.95
N PRO A 58 11.40 -3.96 1.61
CA PRO A 58 10.86 -4.81 2.68
C PRO A 58 10.16 -4.06 3.83
N GLN A 59 10.67 -2.88 4.16
CA GLN A 59 10.09 -1.99 5.17
C GLN A 59 8.67 -1.57 4.77
N LEU A 60 8.48 -1.19 3.50
CA LEU A 60 7.18 -0.77 2.98
C LEU A 60 6.22 -1.95 2.75
N GLN A 61 6.74 -3.15 2.50
CA GLN A 61 5.90 -4.36 2.49
C GLN A 61 5.32 -4.64 3.89
N THR A 62 6.15 -4.55 4.93
CA THR A 62 5.70 -4.74 6.32
C THR A 62 4.69 -3.68 6.72
N TYR A 63 5.00 -2.42 6.40
CA TYR A 63 4.09 -1.28 6.58
C TYR A 63 2.74 -1.50 5.90
N ALA A 64 2.73 -1.81 4.60
CA ALA A 64 1.49 -1.96 3.85
C ALA A 64 0.66 -3.12 4.39
N LYS A 65 1.28 -4.26 4.74
CA LYS A 65 0.58 -5.39 5.37
C LYS A 65 -0.10 -4.97 6.67
N ALA A 66 0.60 -4.24 7.54
CA ALA A 66 0.02 -3.75 8.79
C ALA A 66 -1.18 -2.81 8.56
N VAL A 67 -1.12 -1.93 7.55
CA VAL A 67 -2.26 -1.05 7.21
C VAL A 67 -3.42 -1.84 6.58
N MET A 68 -3.13 -2.83 5.73
CA MET A 68 -4.16 -3.66 5.08
C MET A 68 -4.89 -4.59 6.06
N GLU A 69 -4.31 -4.85 7.24
CA GLU A 69 -4.95 -5.58 8.33
C GLU A 69 -5.91 -4.72 9.17
N LEU A 70 -5.95 -3.39 8.95
CA LEU A 70 -6.83 -2.50 9.68
C LEU A 70 -8.31 -2.63 9.23
N PRO A 71 -9.28 -2.42 10.13
CA PRO A 71 -10.72 -2.50 9.80
C PRO A 71 -11.14 -1.57 8.65
N GLU A 72 -10.51 -0.41 8.53
CA GLU A 72 -10.78 0.58 7.48
C GLU A 72 -10.48 0.01 6.09
N TRP A 73 -9.35 -0.70 5.95
CA TRP A 73 -9.00 -1.37 4.70
C TRP A 73 -10.01 -2.47 4.37
N GLY A 74 -10.35 -3.31 5.35
CA GLY A 74 -11.36 -4.35 5.18
C GLY A 74 -12.73 -3.81 4.80
N THR A 75 -13.12 -2.66 5.35
CA THR A 75 -14.39 -1.98 5.04
C THR A 75 -14.44 -1.50 3.60
N VAL A 76 -13.33 -0.94 3.10
CA VAL A 76 -13.25 -0.40 1.72
C VAL A 76 -13.08 -1.51 0.70
N MET A 77 -12.17 -2.46 0.94
CA MET A 77 -11.82 -3.47 -0.05
C MET A 77 -12.76 -4.67 -0.03
N GLN A 78 -13.42 -4.97 1.10
CA GLN A 78 -14.34 -6.11 1.24
C GLN A 78 -13.74 -7.46 0.77
N GLY A 79 -12.41 -7.62 0.92
CA GLY A 79 -11.67 -8.81 0.47
C GLY A 79 -11.40 -8.88 -1.03
N MET A 80 -11.76 -7.85 -1.79
CA MET A 80 -11.52 -7.76 -3.23
C MET A 80 -10.06 -7.40 -3.53
N PRO A 81 -9.45 -7.95 -4.59
CA PRO A 81 -8.16 -7.48 -5.07
C PRO A 81 -8.30 -6.09 -5.68
N THR A 82 -7.19 -5.37 -5.77
CA THR A 82 -7.14 -4.08 -6.46
C THR A 82 -7.28 -4.23 -7.98
N VAL A 83 -7.03 -5.43 -8.54
CA VAL A 83 -7.12 -5.72 -9.97
C VAL A 83 -8.41 -6.48 -10.26
N TRP A 84 -9.22 -5.94 -11.17
CA TRP A 84 -10.39 -6.68 -11.64
C TRP A 84 -9.95 -7.96 -12.37
N ASN A 85 -10.66 -9.05 -12.12
CA ASN A 85 -10.56 -10.26 -12.92
C ASN A 85 -11.96 -10.86 -13.15
N PRO A 86 -12.15 -11.68 -14.19
CA PRO A 86 -13.47 -12.19 -14.57
C PRO A 86 -14.20 -13.00 -13.47
N SER A 87 -13.50 -13.54 -12.47
CA SER A 87 -14.15 -14.25 -11.35
C SER A 87 -14.93 -13.33 -10.41
N LEU A 88 -14.72 -12.01 -10.52
CA LEU A 88 -15.40 -10.98 -9.73
C LEU A 88 -16.75 -10.55 -10.31
N GLY A 89 -17.17 -11.18 -11.41
CA GLY A 89 -18.39 -10.83 -12.13
C GLY A 89 -18.12 -9.87 -13.30
N PRO A 90 -19.12 -9.70 -14.18
CA PRO A 90 -18.98 -8.92 -15.38
C PRO A 90 -18.97 -7.41 -15.06
N ILE A 91 -18.19 -6.64 -15.84
CA ILE A 91 -17.89 -5.23 -15.58
C ILE A 91 -19.15 -4.35 -15.59
N ASP A 92 -20.18 -4.75 -16.35
CA ASP A 92 -21.46 -4.05 -16.48
C ASP A 92 -22.40 -4.26 -15.28
N GLN A 93 -22.00 -5.09 -14.30
CA GLN A 93 -22.78 -5.40 -13.10
C GLN A 93 -22.10 -4.97 -11.79
N LEU A 94 -20.93 -4.31 -11.88
CA LEU A 94 -20.19 -3.74 -10.74
C LEU A 94 -20.47 -2.25 -10.55
#